data_AF-A0A7Y3K950-F1
#
_entry.id   AF-A0A7Y3K950-F1
#
_cell.length_a   1.000
_cell.length_b   1.000
_cell.length_c   1.000
_cell.angle_alpha   90.00
_cell.angle_beta   90.00
_cell.angle_gamma   90.00
#
_symmetry.space_group_name_H-M   'P 1'
#
loop_
_entity.id
_entity.type
_entity.pdbx_description
1 polymer ?
#
loop_
_entity_poly.entity_id
_entity_poly.type
_entity_poly.pdbx_seq_one_letter_code
_entity_poly.pdbx_strand_id
1 'polypeptide(L)'
;IDVQSGATFDVSAKTAGFAVGASQTLEGVGTVSTGGHALTIDGTVAPGDASMGTLTIDPASMVFGPSSVLTIDAVGAANDLLAVDGNLNLSGAGDTLNFVGTPTANLYTIVTYTGTLTGTFANLNLQGYTVNYGTGSNSSITLSRSSIPEPASLGLLAVGGLGILLLGKRRRV
;
A
#
# COMPACT_ATOMS: atom_id res chain seq x y z
N ILE A 1 -3.26 -14.18 13.03
CA ILE A 1 -3.52 -13.34 14.22
C ILE A 1 -4.52 -12.32 13.74
N ASP A 2 -5.79 -12.57 14.03
CA ASP A 2 -6.89 -11.69 13.67
C ASP A 2 -7.18 -10.79 14.88
N VAL A 3 -6.98 -9.48 14.72
CA VAL A 3 -7.27 -8.46 15.73
C VAL A 3 -8.57 -7.77 15.34
N GLN A 4 -9.67 -8.31 15.84
CA GLN A 4 -11.01 -7.88 15.47
C GLN A 4 -11.33 -6.44 15.92
N SER A 5 -12.41 -5.89 15.36
CA SER A 5 -12.89 -4.55 15.71
C SER A 5 -13.11 -4.37 17.22
N GLY A 6 -12.53 -3.30 17.77
CA GLY A 6 -12.56 -2.99 19.20
C GLY A 6 -11.70 -3.91 20.07
N ALA A 7 -11.01 -4.90 19.50
CA ALA A 7 -10.09 -5.76 20.23
C ALA A 7 -8.68 -5.16 20.28
N THR A 8 -7.98 -5.48 21.37
CA THR A 8 -6.55 -5.19 21.52
C THR A 8 -5.78 -6.50 21.64
N PHE A 9 -4.85 -6.73 20.72
CA PHE A 9 -3.83 -7.77 20.89
C PHE A 9 -2.65 -7.19 21.66
N ASP A 10 -2.61 -7.45 22.96
CA ASP A 10 -1.61 -6.90 23.87
C ASP A 10 -0.39 -7.82 23.98
N VAL A 11 0.76 -7.33 23.52
CA VAL A 11 2.08 -7.96 23.64
C VAL A 11 3.05 -7.09 24.43
N SER A 12 2.58 -6.08 25.14
CA SER A 12 3.39 -5.10 25.89
C SER A 12 4.29 -5.72 26.96
N ALA A 13 3.92 -6.87 27.50
CA ALA A 13 4.77 -7.61 28.44
C ALA A 13 6.02 -8.25 27.80
N LYS A 14 6.14 -8.25 26.47
CA LYS A 14 7.29 -8.80 25.73
C LYS A 14 8.37 -7.73 25.56
N THR A 15 9.27 -7.65 26.54
CA THR A 15 10.34 -6.64 26.58
C THR A 15 11.36 -6.74 25.44
N ALA A 16 11.50 -7.92 24.82
CA ALA A 16 12.32 -8.13 23.64
C ALA A 16 11.62 -7.74 22.32
N GLY A 17 10.39 -7.24 22.39
CA GLY A 17 9.50 -7.10 21.24
C GLY A 17 8.71 -8.36 20.93
N PHE A 18 7.83 -8.26 19.94
CA PHE A 18 7.04 -9.37 19.42
C PHE A 18 7.32 -9.55 17.94
N ALA A 19 7.34 -10.80 17.47
CA ALA A 19 7.56 -11.13 16.07
C ALA A 19 6.35 -11.88 15.50
N VAL A 20 5.81 -11.39 14.39
CA VAL A 20 4.87 -12.13 13.54
C VAL A 20 5.73 -13.00 12.62
N GLY A 21 5.73 -14.31 12.86
CA GLY A 21 6.61 -15.24 12.15
C GLY A 21 6.27 -15.38 10.66
N ALA A 22 7.21 -15.90 9.88
CA ALA A 22 7.12 -15.98 8.41
C ALA A 22 5.89 -16.71 7.83
N SER A 23 5.27 -17.61 8.61
CA SER A 23 4.05 -18.33 8.21
C SER A 23 2.78 -17.79 8.88
N GLN A 24 2.85 -16.62 9.50
CA GLN A 24 1.74 -15.98 10.19
C GLN A 24 1.28 -14.75 9.41
N THR A 25 -0.03 -14.53 9.47
CA THR A 25 -0.66 -13.27 9.04
C THR A 25 -1.10 -12.51 10.27
N LEU A 26 -0.81 -11.22 10.33
CA LEU A 26 -1.44 -10.26 11.23
C LEU A 26 -2.50 -9.49 10.43
N GLU A 27 -3.76 -9.63 10.81
CA GLU A 27 -4.91 -9.08 10.10
C GLU A 27 -5.93 -8.48 11.07
N GLY A 28 -6.97 -7.85 10.52
CA GLY A 28 -8.07 -7.26 11.27
C GLY A 28 -8.02 -5.73 11.30
N VAL A 29 -8.85 -5.16 12.18
CA VAL A 29 -9.12 -3.71 12.27
C VAL A 29 -8.99 -3.17 13.69
N GLY A 30 -8.44 -3.96 14.61
CA GLY A 30 -8.20 -3.60 15.99
C GLY A 30 -6.82 -2.99 16.23
N THR A 31 -6.36 -3.05 17.47
CA THR A 31 -5.09 -2.47 17.91
C THR A 31 -4.11 -3.54 18.38
N VAL A 32 -2.87 -3.48 17.93
CA VAL A 32 -1.76 -4.24 18.51
C VAL A 32 -1.04 -3.35 19.51
N SER A 33 -1.10 -3.71 20.79
CA SER A 33 -0.41 -2.96 21.83
C SER A 33 0.97 -3.56 22.13
N THR A 34 2.06 -2.83 21.89
CA THR A 34 3.43 -3.36 22.10
C THR A 34 4.15 -2.76 23.31
N GLY A 35 3.54 -1.79 23.99
CA GLY A 35 4.15 -1.11 25.14
C GLY A 35 5.41 -0.33 24.80
N GLY A 36 5.58 0.13 23.56
CA GLY A 36 6.76 0.86 23.10
C GLY A 36 7.85 -0.03 22.50
N HIS A 37 7.70 -1.36 22.57
CA HIS A 37 8.65 -2.30 22.01
C HIS A 37 8.43 -2.51 20.52
N ALA A 38 9.47 -2.96 19.81
CA ALA A 38 9.38 -3.18 18.37
C ALA A 38 8.45 -4.37 18.03
N LEU A 39 7.62 -4.19 17.01
CA LEU A 39 6.88 -5.26 16.35
C LEU A 39 7.63 -5.65 15.07
N THR A 40 8.19 -6.85 15.04
CA THR A 40 8.86 -7.38 13.85
C THR A 40 7.89 -8.20 13.03
N ILE A 41 7.88 -7.99 11.71
CA ILE A 41 7.04 -8.71 10.77
C ILE A 41 7.94 -9.51 9.85
N ASP A 42 7.99 -10.82 10.04
CA ASP A 42 8.64 -11.75 9.11
C ASP A 42 7.62 -12.39 8.16
N GLY A 43 6.33 -12.34 8.51
CA GLY A 43 5.21 -12.87 7.72
C GLY A 43 4.43 -11.78 6.98
N THR A 44 3.10 -11.91 7.01
CA THR A 44 2.18 -11.01 6.30
C THR A 44 1.45 -10.09 7.26
N VAL A 45 1.24 -8.84 6.86
CA VAL A 45 0.29 -7.90 7.46
C VAL A 45 -0.78 -7.59 6.43
N ALA A 46 -2.04 -7.79 6.80
CA ALA A 46 -3.20 -7.54 5.96
C ALA A 46 -4.25 -6.78 6.80
N PRO A 47 -4.13 -5.44 6.92
CA PRO A 47 -5.13 -4.64 7.61
C PRO A 47 -6.49 -4.81 6.93
N GLY A 48 -7.57 -4.62 7.69
CA GLY A 48 -8.93 -4.86 7.19
C GLY A 48 -9.52 -6.16 7.68
N ASP A 49 -10.82 -6.33 7.43
CA ASP A 49 -11.55 -7.57 7.70
C ASP A 49 -12.44 -7.94 6.50
N ALA A 50 -13.69 -8.35 6.73
CA ALA A 50 -14.68 -8.49 5.66
C ALA A 50 -15.03 -7.15 4.98
N SER A 51 -14.55 -6.04 5.52
CA SER A 51 -14.73 -4.67 5.04
C SER A 51 -13.43 -3.87 5.11
N MET A 52 -13.42 -2.72 4.45
CA MET A 52 -12.27 -1.79 4.49
C MET A 52 -12.09 -1.26 5.92
N GLY A 53 -10.88 -1.38 6.46
CA GLY A 53 -10.62 -1.04 7.86
C GLY A 53 -9.21 -0.58 8.15
N THR A 54 -8.93 -0.33 9.44
CA THR A 54 -7.63 0.17 9.90
C THR A 54 -7.07 -0.74 10.97
N LEU A 55 -5.92 -1.36 10.70
CA LEU A 55 -5.14 -2.03 11.75
C LEU A 55 -4.19 -1.01 12.38
N THR A 56 -4.27 -0.86 13.70
CA THR A 56 -3.45 0.11 14.44
C THR A 56 -2.34 -0.59 15.22
N ILE A 57 -1.13 -0.05 15.17
CA ILE A 57 0.02 -0.48 15.97
C ILE A 57 0.35 0.64 16.97
N ASP A 58 0.29 0.34 18.27
CA ASP A 58 0.30 1.36 19.34
C ASP A 58 1.05 0.92 20.61
N PRO A 59 1.92 1.75 21.19
CA PRO A 59 2.90 2.57 20.50
C PRO A 59 4.05 1.65 20.11
N ALA A 60 4.46 1.64 18.85
CA ALA A 60 5.55 0.76 18.44
C ALA A 60 6.33 1.30 17.26
N SER A 61 7.62 0.98 17.24
CA SER A 61 8.31 0.86 15.97
C SER A 61 7.89 -0.45 15.31
N MET A 62 7.48 -0.40 14.05
CA MET A 62 7.17 -1.58 13.24
C MET A 62 8.31 -1.82 12.25
N VAL A 63 8.80 -3.06 12.19
CA VAL A 63 9.93 -3.45 11.36
C VAL A 63 9.54 -4.60 10.44
N PHE A 64 9.57 -4.35 9.13
CA PHE A 64 9.42 -5.39 8.12
C PHE A 64 10.74 -6.12 7.94
N GLY A 65 10.73 -7.42 8.23
CA GLY A 65 11.84 -8.35 8.07
C GLY A 65 11.97 -8.84 6.62
N PRO A 66 12.97 -9.69 6.33
CA PRO A 66 13.19 -10.24 5.00
C PRO A 66 11.96 -11.00 4.48
N SER A 67 11.60 -10.78 3.20
CA SER A 67 10.47 -11.45 2.52
C SER A 67 9.10 -11.26 3.17
N SER A 68 8.96 -10.29 4.09
CA SER A 68 7.68 -9.93 4.68
C SER A 68 6.75 -9.24 3.67
N VAL A 69 5.46 -9.25 3.96
CA VAL A 69 4.44 -8.77 3.01
C VAL A 69 3.47 -7.83 3.70
N LEU A 70 3.22 -6.66 3.10
CA LEU A 70 2.06 -5.83 3.38
C LEU A 70 1.04 -6.01 2.26
N THR A 71 -0.17 -6.44 2.59
CA THR A 71 -1.29 -6.52 1.64
C THR A 71 -2.35 -5.50 2.02
N ILE A 72 -2.75 -4.67 1.05
CA ILE A 72 -3.79 -3.66 1.20
C ILE A 72 -4.87 -3.96 0.16
N ASP A 73 -6.10 -4.22 0.62
CA ASP A 73 -7.25 -4.35 -0.27
C ASP A 73 -7.88 -2.97 -0.52
N ALA A 74 -8.51 -2.84 -1.69
CA ALA A 74 -9.21 -1.64 -2.10
C ALA A 74 -10.41 -1.98 -2.95
N VAL A 75 -11.55 -1.35 -2.63
CA VAL A 75 -12.80 -1.50 -3.36
C VAL A 75 -13.38 -0.13 -3.63
N GLY A 76 -13.55 0.21 -4.91
CA GLY A 76 -14.03 1.53 -5.28
C GLY A 76 -13.04 2.59 -4.79
N ALA A 77 -13.52 3.58 -4.03
CA ALA A 77 -12.68 4.66 -3.50
C ALA A 77 -12.16 4.43 -2.07
N ALA A 78 -12.43 3.27 -1.47
CA ALA A 78 -11.97 2.91 -0.13
C ALA A 78 -10.85 1.87 -0.19
N ASN A 79 -10.02 1.84 0.86
CA ASN A 79 -8.93 0.89 1.02
C ASN A 79 -8.70 0.57 2.50
N ASP A 80 -8.00 -0.54 2.75
CA ASP A 80 -7.45 -0.85 4.06
C ASP A 80 -6.27 0.05 4.42
N LEU A 81 -6.11 0.30 5.71
CA LEU A 81 -5.07 1.20 6.25
C LEU A 81 -4.26 0.51 7.34
N LEU A 82 -2.94 0.58 7.23
CA LEU A 82 -2.04 0.30 8.34
C LEU A 82 -1.69 1.62 9.05
N ALA A 83 -2.06 1.77 10.31
CA ALA A 83 -1.71 2.93 11.12
C ALA A 83 -0.63 2.55 12.14
N VAL A 84 0.55 3.18 12.05
CA VAL A 84 1.68 2.92 12.96
C VAL A 84 1.93 4.14 13.84
N ASP A 85 1.65 4.05 15.13
CA ASP A 85 2.02 5.10 16.09
C ASP A 85 3.49 4.94 16.54
N GLY A 86 4.39 5.18 15.59
CA GLY A 86 5.83 5.15 15.81
C GLY A 86 6.63 5.08 14.51
N ASN A 87 7.85 4.56 14.59
CA ASN A 87 8.72 4.43 13.43
C ASN A 87 8.28 3.26 12.55
N LEU A 88 8.41 3.43 11.24
CA LEU A 88 8.18 2.38 10.26
C LEU A 88 9.50 2.06 9.56
N ASN A 89 9.91 0.79 9.59
CA ASN A 89 11.11 0.35 8.91
C ASN A 89 10.77 -0.68 7.83
N LEU A 90 11.02 -0.30 6.58
CA LEU A 90 10.84 -1.07 5.35
C LEU A 90 12.20 -1.40 4.71
N SER A 91 13.23 -1.69 5.52
CA SER A 91 14.56 -2.07 5.05
C SER A 91 14.73 -3.58 4.88
N GLY A 92 13.65 -4.35 5.01
CA GLY A 92 13.64 -5.80 4.88
C GLY A 92 14.06 -6.25 3.49
N ALA A 93 14.99 -7.20 3.38
CA ALA A 93 15.40 -7.69 2.07
C ALA A 93 14.25 -8.47 1.38
N GLY A 94 13.81 -7.98 0.23
CA GLY A 94 12.76 -8.64 -0.55
C GLY A 94 11.36 -8.52 0.05
N ASP A 95 11.14 -7.58 0.97
CA ASP A 95 9.80 -7.23 1.43
C ASP A 95 8.91 -6.74 0.27
N THR A 96 7.60 -6.92 0.41
CA THR A 96 6.65 -6.72 -0.69
C THR A 96 5.43 -5.92 -0.26
N LEU A 97 5.08 -4.92 -1.05
CA LEU A 97 3.76 -4.27 -0.98
C LEU A 97 2.86 -4.80 -2.09
N ASN A 98 1.75 -5.42 -1.67
CA ASN A 98 0.65 -5.83 -2.54
C ASN A 98 -0.53 -4.88 -2.37
N PHE A 99 -0.97 -4.28 -3.48
CA PHE A 99 -2.20 -3.52 -3.54
C PHE A 99 -3.21 -4.26 -4.42
N VAL A 100 -4.25 -4.83 -3.81
CA VAL A 100 -5.17 -5.78 -4.44
C VAL A 100 -6.59 -5.19 -4.54
N GLY A 101 -7.54 -5.96 -5.08
CA GLY A 101 -8.94 -5.55 -5.20
C GLY A 101 -9.28 -4.82 -6.49
N THR A 102 -10.26 -3.92 -6.42
CA THR A 102 -10.81 -3.15 -7.57
C THR A 102 -10.79 -1.64 -7.30
N PRO A 103 -9.59 -1.03 -7.19
CA PRO A 103 -9.45 0.38 -6.87
C PRO A 103 -9.89 1.30 -8.04
N THR A 104 -10.67 2.34 -7.74
CA THR A 104 -11.13 3.35 -8.70
C THR A 104 -10.66 4.78 -8.44
N ALA A 105 -10.17 5.10 -7.23
CA ALA A 105 -9.72 6.44 -6.88
C ALA A 105 -8.35 6.76 -7.46
N ASN A 106 -8.05 8.06 -7.62
CA ASN A 106 -6.75 8.50 -8.13
C ASN A 106 -5.66 8.50 -7.05
N LEU A 107 -6.05 8.50 -5.78
CA LEU A 107 -5.16 8.58 -4.64
C LEU A 107 -5.70 7.70 -3.51
N TYR A 108 -4.83 6.88 -2.93
CA TYR A 108 -5.09 6.12 -1.70
C TYR A 108 -4.02 6.40 -0.66
N THR A 109 -4.43 6.48 0.60
CA THR A 109 -3.50 6.49 1.74
C THR A 109 -3.52 5.10 2.35
N ILE A 110 -2.40 4.39 2.25
CA ILE A 110 -2.32 2.97 2.60
C ILE A 110 -1.59 2.71 3.92
N VAL A 111 -0.72 3.64 4.33
CA VAL A 111 -0.02 3.59 5.60
C VAL A 111 0.07 5.00 6.19
N THR A 112 -0.15 5.15 7.49
CA THR A 112 0.23 6.34 8.26
C THR A 112 1.28 5.98 9.30
N TYR A 113 2.19 6.90 9.58
CA TYR A 113 3.20 6.73 10.62
C TYR A 113 3.53 8.05 11.32
N THR A 114 3.64 8.04 12.65
CA THR A 114 3.93 9.25 13.46
C THR A 114 5.42 9.48 13.68
N GLY A 115 6.24 8.42 13.56
CA GLY A 115 7.70 8.45 13.69
C GLY A 115 8.43 8.64 12.37
N THR A 116 9.62 8.05 12.25
CA THR A 116 10.43 8.06 11.02
C THR A 116 10.14 6.87 10.13
N LEU A 117 10.25 7.07 8.81
CA LEU A 117 10.29 5.99 7.83
C LEU A 117 11.75 5.71 7.45
N THR A 118 12.14 4.44 7.53
CA THR A 118 13.44 3.96 7.05
C THR A 118 13.22 2.97 5.92
N GLY A 119 13.94 3.14 4.80
CA GLY A 119 13.85 2.23 3.65
C GLY A 119 12.58 2.40 2.81
N THR A 120 12.36 1.43 1.94
CA THR A 120 11.26 1.34 0.97
C THR A 120 11.04 -0.12 0.64
N PHE A 121 9.81 -0.53 0.35
CA PHE A 121 9.55 -1.90 -0.11
C PHE A 121 10.41 -2.25 -1.32
N ALA A 122 11.05 -3.41 -1.27
CA ALA A 122 11.89 -3.93 -2.34
C ALA A 122 11.07 -4.34 -3.57
N ASN A 123 9.87 -4.90 -3.34
CA ASN A 123 8.96 -5.34 -4.38
C ASN A 123 7.61 -4.61 -4.30
N LEU A 124 7.07 -4.23 -5.45
CA LEU A 124 5.83 -3.47 -5.57
C LEU A 124 4.88 -4.15 -6.57
N ASN A 125 3.70 -4.54 -6.10
CA ASN A 125 2.61 -5.08 -6.92
C ASN A 125 1.38 -4.17 -6.79
N LEU A 126 1.27 -3.18 -7.70
CA LEU A 126 0.46 -1.98 -7.47
C LEU A 126 -0.70 -1.76 -8.46
N GLN A 127 -1.07 -2.72 -9.30
CA GLN A 127 -2.22 -2.60 -10.23
C GLN A 127 -2.27 -1.27 -11.04
N GLY A 128 -1.11 -0.76 -11.48
CA GLY A 128 -1.03 0.49 -12.24
C GLY A 128 -0.94 1.77 -11.39
N TYR A 129 -0.69 1.67 -10.09
CA TYR A 129 -0.38 2.79 -9.21
C TYR A 129 1.12 2.95 -9.01
N THR A 130 1.55 4.15 -8.63
CA THR A 130 2.89 4.45 -8.13
C THR A 130 2.85 4.77 -6.64
N VAL A 131 3.88 4.35 -5.91
CA VAL A 131 4.01 4.65 -4.47
C VAL A 131 4.72 5.98 -4.25
N ASN A 132 4.20 6.76 -3.31
CA ASN A 132 4.89 7.88 -2.69
C ASN A 132 5.05 7.58 -1.19
N TYR A 133 6.29 7.52 -0.72
CA TYR A 133 6.66 7.20 0.66
C TYR A 133 6.54 8.38 1.64
N GLY A 134 6.09 9.54 1.15
CA GLY A 134 5.89 10.75 1.96
C GLY A 134 7.19 11.52 2.20
N THR A 135 7.27 12.21 3.33
CA THR A 135 8.41 13.07 3.71
C THR A 135 9.49 12.33 4.50
N GLY A 136 9.25 11.08 4.89
CA GLY A 136 10.14 10.29 5.73
C GLY A 136 9.95 10.47 7.24
N SER A 137 9.08 11.39 7.70
CA SER A 137 8.77 11.58 9.12
C SER A 137 7.37 12.16 9.32
N ASN A 138 6.62 11.63 10.29
CA ASN A 138 5.24 12.00 10.63
C ASN A 138 4.36 12.19 9.38
N SER A 139 4.26 11.13 8.58
CA SER A 139 3.75 11.20 7.22
C SER A 139 2.89 10.00 6.87
N SER A 140 2.62 9.84 5.58
CA SER A 140 1.85 8.72 5.06
C SER A 140 2.47 8.19 3.77
N ILE A 141 2.26 6.90 3.53
CA ILE A 141 2.53 6.26 2.25
C ILE A 141 1.25 6.30 1.44
N THR A 142 1.34 6.83 0.22
CA THR A 142 0.21 7.01 -0.69
C THR A 142 0.44 6.32 -2.02
N LEU A 143 -0.65 5.90 -2.66
CA LEU A 143 -0.66 5.36 -4.01
C LEU A 143 -1.37 6.33 -4.93
N SER A 144 -0.69 6.79 -5.98
CA SER A 144 -1.28 7.61 -7.04
C SER A 144 -1.45 6.80 -8.31
N ARG A 145 -2.57 6.97 -9.00
CA ARG A 145 -2.81 6.28 -10.27
C ARG A 145 -1.75 6.72 -11.28
N SER A 146 -1.04 5.77 -11.86
CA SER A 146 -0.10 6.08 -12.94
C SER A 146 -0.94 6.58 -14.11
N SER A 147 -0.81 7.86 -14.46
CA SER A 147 -1.29 8.32 -15.75
C SER A 147 -0.42 7.66 -16.80
N ILE A 148 -0.86 6.49 -17.28
CA ILE A 148 -0.30 5.93 -18.51
C ILE A 148 -0.58 6.99 -19.57
N PRO A 149 0.44 7.62 -20.18
CA PRO A 149 0.21 8.56 -21.26
C PRO A 149 -0.64 7.85 -22.29
N GLU A 150 -1.83 8.37 -22.60
CA GLU A 150 -2.64 7.81 -23.67
C GLU A 150 -1.73 7.72 -24.90
N PRO A 151 -1.53 6.53 -25.46
CA PRO A 151 -0.60 6.39 -26.57
C PRO A 151 -1.06 7.35 -27.65
N ALA A 152 -0.10 8.00 -28.31
CA ALA A 152 -0.34 8.93 -29.41
C ALA A 152 -1.18 8.32 -30.57
N SER A 153 -1.67 7.09 -30.46
CA SER A 153 -2.60 6.39 -31.35
C SER A 153 -3.91 7.14 -31.57
N LEU A 154 -4.46 7.88 -30.58
CA LEU A 154 -5.61 8.76 -30.84
C LEU A 154 -5.21 9.97 -31.69
N GLY A 155 -4.02 10.53 -31.46
CA GLY A 155 -3.44 11.58 -32.30
C GLY A 155 -3.16 11.09 -33.72
N LEU A 156 -2.63 9.87 -33.88
CA LEU A 156 -2.30 9.28 -35.17
C LEU A 156 -3.55 8.87 -35.96
N LEU A 157 -4.62 8.45 -35.29
CA LEU A 157 -5.92 8.21 -35.93
C LEU A 157 -6.54 9.51 -36.43
N ALA A 158 -6.44 10.60 -35.65
CA ALA A 158 -6.93 11.91 -36.08
C ALA A 158 -6.13 12.43 -37.28
N VAL A 159 -4.79 12.36 -37.24
CA VAL A 159 -3.92 12.82 -38.34
C VAL A 159 -4.03 11.92 -39.57
N GLY A 160 -4.07 10.60 -39.37
CA GLY A 160 -4.23 9.60 -40.44
C GLY A 160 -5.60 9.67 -41.12
N GLY A 161 -6.67 9.86 -40.34
CA GLY A 161 -8.04 10.06 -40.85
C GLY A 161 -8.17 11.33 -41.70
N LEU A 162 -7.57 12.44 -41.25
CA LEU A 162 -7.49 13.69 -42.03
C LEU A 162 -6.69 13.52 -43.32
N GLY A 163 -5.56 12.82 -43.27
CA GLY A 163 -4.75 12.51 -44.46
C GLY A 163 -5.53 11.72 -45.52
N ILE A 164 -6.27 10.69 -45.11
CA ILE A 164 -7.08 9.86 -46.02
C ILE A 164 -8.27 10.64 -46.60
N LEU A 165 -8.95 11.48 -45.81
CA LEU A 165 -10.04 12.33 -46.28
C LEU A 165 -9.58 13.36 -47.33
N LEU A 166 -8.40 13.95 -47.14
CA LEU A 166 -7.81 14.89 -48.09
C LEU A 166 -7.37 14.20 -49.38
N LEU A 167 -6.86 12.97 -49.30
CA LEU A 167 -6.51 12.16 -50.49
C LEU A 167 -7.74 11.66 -51.25
N GLY A 168 -8.84 11.34 -50.56
CA GLY A 168 -10.10 10.90 -51.17
C GLY A 168 -10.81 11.98 -51.98
N LYS A 169 -10.65 13.25 -51.61
CA LYS A 169 -11.27 14.40 -52.32
C LYS A 169 -10.63 14.69 -53.68
N ARG A 170 -9.37 14.29 -53.89
CA ARG A 170 -8.63 14.53 -55.14
C ARG A 170 -8.97 13.56 -56.29
N ARG A 171 -9.72 12.48 -56.05
CA ARG A 171 -10.09 11.49 -57.08
C ARG A 171 -11.48 11.70 -57.72
N ARG A 172 -12.17 12.81 -57.43
CA ARG A 172 -13.52 13.11 -57.95
C ARG A 172 -13.58 14.33 -58.89
N VAL A 173 -12.50 14.65 -59.60
CA VAL A 173 -12.50 15.64 -60.69
C VAL A 173 -12.14 14.95 -61.99
#